data_AF-A0A2V6J3W0-F1
#
_entry.id   AF-A0A2V6J3W0-F1
#
_cell.length_a   1.000
_cell.length_b   1.000
_cell.length_c   1.000
_cell.angle_alpha   90.00
_cell.angle_beta   90.00
_cell.angle_gamma   90.00
#
_symmetry.space_group_name_H-M   'P 1'
#
loop_
_entity.id
_entity.type
_entity.pdbx_description
1 polymer ?
#
loop_
_entity_poly.entity_id
_entity_poly.type
_entity_poly.pdbx_seq_one_letter_code
_entity_poly.pdbx_strand_id
1 'polypeptide(L)' 'MKITVDISEDDLREIQRHSGEQKKGPAIQKFIAEKLKLARRREISRKFLTGEWSADLPSIEKLRKDRVL' A
#
# COMPACT_ATOMS: atom_id res chain seq x y z
N MET A 1 8.29 2.40 -20.51
CA MET A 1 9.32 3.46 -20.55
C MET A 1 10.62 2.89 -20.00
N LYS A 2 11.76 3.11 -20.65
CA LYS A 2 13.09 2.73 -20.14
C LYS A 2 13.80 3.99 -19.66
N ILE A 3 14.39 3.93 -18.48
CA ILE A 3 15.14 5.02 -17.88
C ILE A 3 16.46 4.47 -17.36
N THR A 4 17.49 5.31 -17.33
CA THR A 4 18.75 5.03 -16.64
C THR A 4 18.69 5.71 -15.28
N VAL A 5 19.03 4.98 -14.23
CA VAL A 5 19.06 5.50 -12.86
C VAL A 5 20.43 5.19 -12.27
N ASP A 6 20.95 6.13 -11.50
CA ASP A 6 22.14 5.91 -10.70
C ASP A 6 21.72 5.37 -9.32
N ILE A 7 22.37 4.29 -8.88
CA ILE A 7 22.07 3.59 -7.64
C ILE A 7 23.33 2.90 -7.14
N SER A 8 23.56 2.95 -5.83
CA SER A 8 24.69 2.25 -5.23
C SER A 8 24.54 0.73 -5.40
N GLU A 9 25.67 0.02 -5.43
CA GLU A 9 25.61 -1.45 -5.49
C GLU A 9 24.94 -2.05 -4.25
N ASP A 10 25.10 -1.41 -3.09
CA ASP A 10 24.56 -1.92 -1.83
C ASP A 10 23.04 -1.76 -1.78
N ASP A 11 22.50 -0.63 -2.23
CA ASP A 11 21.06 -0.46 -2.40
C ASP A 11 20.50 -1.46 -3.41
N LEU A 12 21.20 -1.68 -4.54
CA LEU A 12 20.77 -2.66 -5.53
C LEU A 12 20.75 -4.08 -4.96
N ARG A 13 21.77 -4.47 -4.18
CA ARG A 13 21.82 -5.76 -3.48
C ARG A 13 20.67 -5.90 -2.49
N GLU A 14 20.35 -4.84 -1.76
CA GLU A 14 19.21 -4.83 -0.84
C GLU A 14 17.86 -4.93 -1.56
N ILE A 15 17.69 -4.21 -2.66
CA ILE A 15 16.50 -4.29 -3.52
C ILE A 15 16.33 -5.71 -4.08
N GLN A 16 17.39 -6.35 -4.55
CA GLN A 16 17.35 -7.74 -5.04
C GLN A 16 16.97 -8.71 -3.92
N ARG A 17 17.55 -8.55 -2.72
CA ARG A 17 17.22 -9.35 -1.54
C ARG A 17 15.75 -9.20 -1.12
N HIS A 18 15.25 -7.97 -1.06
CA HIS A 18 13.87 -7.67 -0.65
C HIS A 18 12.86 -8.15 -1.69
N SER A 19 13.15 -7.95 -2.98
CA SER A 19 12.26 -8.34 -4.07
C SER A 19 12.27 -9.86 -4.34
N GLY A 20 13.34 -10.56 -3.95
CA GLY A 20 13.58 -11.97 -4.31
C GLY A 20 13.98 -12.17 -5.77
N GLU A 21 14.22 -11.08 -6.50
CA GLU A 21 14.58 -11.10 -7.92
C GLU A 21 16.10 -11.00 -8.09
N GLN A 22 16.67 -11.84 -8.96
CA GLN A 22 18.11 -11.78 -9.26
C GLN A 22 18.47 -10.74 -10.31
N LYS A 23 17.54 -10.35 -11.19
CA LYS A 23 17.83 -9.37 -12.26
C LYS A 23 17.54 -7.95 -11.76
N LYS A 24 18.44 -7.00 -12.07
CA LYS A 24 18.37 -5.59 -11.65
C LYS A 24 17.01 -4.95 -11.97
N GLY A 25 16.58 -5.05 -13.23
CA GLY A 25 15.32 -4.45 -13.70
C GLY A 25 14.08 -4.98 -12.97
N PRO A 26 13.82 -6.30 -12.97
CA PRO A 26 12.73 -6.91 -12.22
C PRO A 26 12.75 -6.58 -10.72
N ALA A 27 13.93 -6.61 -10.09
CA ALA A 27 14.08 -6.29 -8.67
C ALA A 27 13.61 -4.86 -8.35
N ILE A 28 14.10 -3.89 -9.11
CA ILE A 28 13.74 -2.47 -8.95
C ILE A 28 12.24 -2.26 -9.23
N GLN A 29 11.70 -2.86 -10.30
CA GLN A 29 10.27 -2.73 -10.63
C GLN A 29 9.37 -3.26 -9.52
N LYS A 30 9.67 -4.46 -8.99
CA LYS A 30 8.90 -5.08 -7.92
C LYS A 30 8.97 -4.26 -6.64
N PHE A 31 10.18 -3.83 -6.26
CA PHE A 31 10.39 -3.00 -5.08
C PHE A 31 9.61 -1.68 -5.15
N ILE A 32 9.67 -0.95 -6.26
CA ILE A 32 8.92 0.31 -6.45
C ILE A 32 7.41 0.05 -6.34
N ALA A 33 6.90 -0.97 -7.00
CA ALA A 33 5.47 -1.30 -6.96
C ALA A 33 4.99 -1.62 -5.53
N GLU A 34 5.79 -2.34 -4.74
CA GLU A 34 5.50 -2.64 -3.35
C GLU A 34 5.55 -1.39 -2.47
N LYS A 35 6.55 -0.51 -2.63
CA LYS A 35 6.64 0.75 -1.87
C LYS A 35 5.48 1.69 -2.19
N LEU A 36 5.06 1.80 -3.45
CA LEU A 36 3.89 2.59 -3.83
C LEU A 36 2.60 2.05 -3.22
N LYS A 37 2.41 0.73 -3.21
CA LYS A 37 1.26 0.10 -2.52
C LYS A 37 1.27 0.40 -1.02
N LEU A 38 2.43 0.30 -0.38
CA LEU A 38 2.58 0.59 1.05
C LEU A 38 2.29 2.06 1.36
N ALA A 39 2.82 2.98 0.57
CA ALA A 39 2.55 4.42 0.71
C ALA A 39 1.05 4.72 0.60
N ARG A 40 0.38 4.15 -0.41
CA ARG A 40 -1.07 4.30 -0.60
C ARG A 40 -1.86 3.73 0.58
N ARG A 41 -1.47 2.56 1.11
CA ARG A 41 -2.11 1.99 2.30
C ARG A 41 -1.98 2.90 3.51
N ARG A 42 -0.79 3.47 3.75
CA ARG A 42 -0.56 4.43 4.85
C ARG A 42 -1.42 5.67 4.72
N GLU A 43 -1.55 6.21 3.51
CA GLU A 43 -2.41 7.36 3.24
C GLU A 43 -3.88 7.04 3.56
N ILE A 44 -4.38 5.90 3.09
CA ILE A 44 -5.75 5.45 3.37
C ILE A 44 -5.96 5.29 4.88
N SER A 45 -5.06 4.58 5.57
CA SER A 45 -5.15 4.41 7.02
C SER A 45 -5.17 5.75 7.75
N ARG A 46 -4.34 6.72 7.34
CA ARG A 46 -4.35 8.07 7.90
C ARG A 46 -5.71 8.74 7.72
N LYS A 47 -6.31 8.66 6.51
CA LYS A 47 -7.64 9.25 6.23
C LYS A 47 -8.74 8.64 7.10
N PHE A 48 -8.71 7.32 7.31
CA PHE A 48 -9.65 6.65 8.21
C PHE A 48 -9.45 7.08 9.68
N LEU A 49 -8.21 7.06 10.18
CA LEU A 49 -7.91 7.36 11.58
C LEU A 49 -8.16 8.84 11.95
N THR A 50 -8.02 9.74 10.99
CA THR A 50 -8.30 11.17 11.18
C THR A 50 -9.79 11.52 11.04
N GLY A 51 -10.63 10.56 10.64
CA GLY A 51 -12.03 10.81 10.34
C GLY A 51 -12.26 11.56 9.03
N GLU A 52 -11.22 11.87 8.24
CA GLU A 52 -11.36 12.44 6.89
C GLU A 52 -12.20 11.51 6.00
N TRP A 53 -11.99 10.20 6.16
CA TRP A 53 -12.86 9.16 5.63
C TRP A 53 -13.60 8.47 6.77
N SER A 54 -14.82 8.95 7.03
CA SER A 54 -15.79 8.27 7.88
C SER A 54 -16.98 7.81 7.05
N ALA A 55 -17.45 6.58 7.28
CA ALA A 55 -18.76 6.16 6.81
C ALA A 55 -19.77 6.45 7.93
N ASP A 56 -20.78 7.26 7.63
CA ASP A 56 -21.89 7.48 8.55
C ASP A 56 -22.80 6.24 8.51
N LEU A 57 -22.48 5.28 9.38
CA LEU A 57 -23.19 4.01 9.44
C LEU A 57 -24.47 4.19 10.27
N PRO A 58 -25.65 3.85 9.72
CA PRO A 58 -26.87 3.84 10.50
C PRO A 58 -26.72 2.92 11.71
N SER A 59 -27.40 3.24 12.82
CA SER A 59 -27.40 2.38 14.01
C SER A 59 -27.86 0.97 13.66
N ILE A 60 -27.43 -0.01 14.45
CA ILE A 60 -27.73 -1.42 14.18
C ILE A 60 -29.24 -1.69 14.20
N GLU A 61 -30.02 -0.93 14.97
CA GLU A 61 -31.48 -1.02 14.96
C GLU A 61 -32.09 -0.55 13.62
N LYS A 62 -31.50 0.48 12.99
CA LYS A 62 -31.93 0.93 11.65
C LYS A 62 -31.57 -0.08 10.55
N LEU A 63 -30.44 -0.78 10.71
CA LEU A 63 -29.97 -1.79 9.75
C LEU A 63 -30.69 -3.13 9.90
N ARG A 64 -31.11 -3.50 11.12
CA ARG A 64 -31.78 -4.76 11.44
C ARG A 64 -33.19 -4.53 11.99
N LYS A 65 -34.06 -3.97 11.13
CA LYS A 65 -35.50 -3.82 11.44
C LYS A 65 -36.17 -5.15 11.79
N ASP A 66 -35.61 -6.27 11.35
CA ASP A 66 -36.04 -7.63 11.64
C ASP A 66 -35.78 -8.08 13.10
N ARG A 67 -34.97 -7.33 13.86
CA ARG A 67 -34.57 -7.67 15.24
C ARG A 67 -35.00 -6.67 16.31
N VAL A 68 -35.72 -5.61 15.93
CA VAL A 68 -36.30 -4.67 16.88
C VAL A 68 -37.63 -5.27 17.35
N LEU A 69 -37.64 -5.77 18.60
CA LEU A 69 -38.85 -6.24 19.31
C LEU A 69 -39.81 -5.10 19.61
#